data_AF-A0A657AR01-F1
#
_entry.id   AF-A0A657AR01-F1
#
_cell.length_a   1.000
_cell.length_b   1.000
_cell.length_c   1.000
_cell.angle_alpha   90.00
_cell.angle_beta   90.00
_cell.angle_gamma   90.00
#
_symmetry.space_group_name_H-M   'P 1'
#
loop_
_entity.id
_entity.type
_entity.pdbx_description
1 polymer ?
#
loop_
_entity_poly.entity_id
_entity_poly.type
_entity_poly.pdbx_seq_one_letter_code
_entity_poly.pdbx_strand_id
1 'polypeptide(L)' 'MEDSTGVAIHAGFDYVLTDSIDLNGSYYWIDIDTKAEITTDSNAGKVKASVDVDIDPSIYMLGISYTF' A
#
# COMPACT_ATOMS: atom_id res chain seq x y z
N MET A 1 -11.34 15.48 -8.51
CA MET A 1 -10.34 14.40 -8.39
C MET A 1 -10.03 14.40 -6.92
N GLU A 2 -10.61 13.46 -6.19
CA GLU A 2 -10.38 13.38 -4.75
C GLU A 2 -9.02 12.72 -4.56
N ASP A 3 -8.07 13.49 -4.04
CA ASP A 3 -6.73 13.00 -3.76
C ASP A 3 -6.80 12.04 -2.56
N SER A 4 -6.55 10.75 -2.81
CA SER A 4 -6.40 9.75 -1.76
C SER A 4 -5.07 9.98 -1.05
N THR A 5 -5.14 10.19 0.27
CA THR A 5 -3.98 10.46 1.13
C THR A 5 -3.95 9.34 2.17
N GLY A 6 -2.85 8.61 2.26
CA GLY A 6 -2.71 7.44 3.14
C GLY A 6 -1.44 7.48 3.96
N VAL A 7 -1.44 6.82 5.13
CA VAL A 7 -0.28 6.70 6.01
C VAL A 7 0.47 5.42 5.68
N ALA A 8 1.76 5.55 5.33
CA ALA A 8 2.63 4.40 5.10
C ALA A 8 3.63 4.24 6.26
N ILE A 9 3.69 3.04 6.84
CA ILE A 9 4.76 2.63 7.74
C ILE A 9 5.61 1.57 7.05
N HIS A 10 6.93 1.70 7.18
CA HIS A 10 7.88 0.73 6.65
C HIS A 10 8.85 0.32 7.76
N ALA A 11 9.00 -0.99 7.95
CA ALA A 11 10.00 -1.58 8.83
C ALA A 11 10.86 -2.55 8.03
N GLY A 12 12.17 -2.37 8.04
CA GLY A 12 13.13 -3.26 7.40
C GLY A 12 14.23 -3.72 8.35
N PHE A 13 14.80 -4.88 8.05
CA PHE A 13 15.98 -5.45 8.67
C PHE A 13 16.97 -5.87 7.61
N ASP A 14 18.24 -5.60 7.85
CA ASP A 14 19.36 -6.04 7.02
C ASP A 14 20.24 -6.94 7.87
N TYR A 15 20.64 -8.09 7.33
CA TYR A 15 21.47 -9.06 8.01
C TYR A 15 22.64 -9.50 7.12
N VAL A 16 23.85 -9.15 7.55
CA VAL A 16 25.10 -9.60 6.92
C VAL A 16 25.32 -11.06 7.29
N LEU A 17 25.20 -11.98 6.33
CA LEU A 17 25.50 -13.40 6.55
C LEU A 17 27.00 -13.67 6.48
N THR A 18 27.65 -13.07 5.49
CA THR A 18 29.08 -13.26 5.14
C THR A 18 29.59 -11.94 4.57
N ASP A 19 30.91 -11.73 4.52
CA ASP A 19 31.57 -10.55 3.92
C ASP A 19 31.12 -10.21 2.49
N SER A 20 30.51 -11.17 1.79
CA SER A 20 30.03 -11.04 0.41
C SER A 20 28.52 -11.19 0.27
N ILE A 21 27.77 -11.57 1.31
CA ILE A 21 26.33 -11.87 1.24
C ILE A 21 25.58 -11.11 2.32
N ASP A 22 24.64 -10.28 1.86
CA ASP A 22 23.70 -9.52 2.67
C ASP A 22 22.27 -9.99 2.42
N LEU A 23 21.50 -10.16 3.47
CA LEU A 23 20.05 -10.38 3.40
C LEU A 23 19.34 -9.07 3.73
N ASN A 24 18.38 -8.68 2.90
CA ASN A 24 17.44 -7.61 3.20
C ASN A 24 16.05 -8.23 3.41
N GLY A 25 15.39 -7.87 4.50
CA GLY A 25 13.98 -8.14 4.71
C GLY A 25 13.27 -6.85 5.02
N SER A 26 12.27 -6.47 4.23
CA SER A 26 11.50 -5.25 4.43
C SER A 26 10.00 -5.52 4.40
N TYR A 27 9.28 -4.85 5.29
CA TYR A 27 7.84 -4.96 5.48
C TYR A 27 7.22 -3.58 5.39
N TYR A 28 6.34 -3.42 4.42
CA TYR A 28 5.61 -2.17 4.20
C TYR A 28 4.14 -2.42 4.52
N TRP A 29 3.60 -1.58 5.39
CA TRP A 29 2.17 -1.51 5.65
C TRP A 29 1.68 -0.12 5.29
N ILE A 30 0.67 -0.05 4.44
CA ILE A 30 0.13 1.20 3.93
C ILE A 30 -1.34 1.19 4.28
N ASP A 31 -1.79 2.23 4.95
CA ASP A 31 -3.18 2.49 5.28
C ASP A 31 -3.67 3.52 4.26
N ILE A 32 -4.56 3.09 3.37
CA ILE A 32 -5.09 3.92 2.28
C ILE A 32 -6.59 4.10 2.47
N ASP A 33 -6.98 5.28 2.94
CA ASP A 33 -8.36 5.75 2.86
C ASP A 33 -8.66 6.23 1.43
N THR A 34 -9.63 5.60 0.76
CA THR A 34 -10.14 6.08 -0.52
C THR A 34 -11.65 6.23 -0.52
N LYS A 35 -12.13 7.39 -0.98
CA LYS A 35 -13.57 7.66 -1.16
C LYS A 35 -13.94 7.43 -2.60
N ALA A 36 -14.80 6.44 -2.84
CA ALA A 36 -15.36 6.19 -4.16
C ALA A 36 -16.76 6.82 -4.22
N GLU A 37 -16.89 7.99 -4.87
CA GLU A 37 -18.20 8.53 -5.23
C GLU A 37 -18.75 7.80 -6.47
N ILE A 38 -19.79 6.96 -6.29
CA ILE A 38 -20.55 6.38 -7.39
C ILE A 38 -21.76 7.30 -7.67
N THR A 39 -21.75 7.98 -8.81
CA THR A 39 -22.92 8.72 -9.30
C THR A 39 -23.67 7.85 -10.30
N THR A 40 -24.86 7.38 -9.93
CA THR A 40 -25.72 6.59 -10.81
C THR A 40 -26.89 7.45 -11.28
N ASP A 41 -26.99 7.66 -12.60
CA ASP A 41 -28.15 8.27 -13.24
C ASP A 41 -29.27 7.22 -13.35
N SER A 42 -30.27 7.32 -12.47
CA SER A 42 -31.50 6.52 -12.57
C SER A 42 -32.65 7.36 -13.10
N ASN A 43 -33.66 6.70 -13.67
CA ASN A 43 -34.86 7.31 -14.27
C ASN A 43 -35.67 8.21 -13.30
N ALA A 44 -35.30 8.25 -12.01
CA ALA A 44 -35.89 9.05 -10.94
C ALA A 44 -34.97 10.19 -10.42
N GLY A 45 -33.80 10.41 -11.03
CA GLY A 45 -32.82 11.44 -10.64
C GLY A 45 -31.42 10.88 -10.37
N LYS A 46 -30.45 11.79 -10.20
CA LYS A 46 -29.06 11.44 -9.87
C LYS A 46 -28.96 11.00 -8.41
N VAL A 47 -28.65 9.72 -8.19
CA VAL A 47 -28.35 9.21 -6.86
C VAL A 47 -26.83 9.21 -6.71
N LYS A 48 -26.34 10.00 -5.75
CA LYS A 48 -24.94 9.95 -5.31
C LYS A 48 -24.83 8.97 -4.15
N ALA A 49 -24.10 7.89 -4.35
CA ALA A 49 -23.72 6.98 -3.28
C ALA A 49 -22.21 7.11 -3.09
N SER A 50 -21.80 7.67 -1.95
CA SER A 50 -20.40 7.62 -1.51
C SER A 50 -20.18 6.29 -0.82
N VAL A 51 -19.19 5.54 -1.29
CA VAL A 51 -18.70 4.33 -0.62
C VAL A 51 -17.29 4.65 -0.13
N ASP A 52 -17.12 4.68 1.18
CA ASP A 52 -15.81 4.70 1.82
C ASP A 52 -15.20 3.29 1.65
N VAL A 53 -14.00 3.22 1.08
CA VAL A 53 -13.26 1.98 0.87
C VAL A 53 -11.92 2.11 1.60
N ASP A 54 -11.77 1.36 2.67
CA ASP A 54 -10.52 1.21 3.41
C ASP A 54 -9.67 0.11 2.74
N ILE A 55 -8.42 0.41 2.37
CA ILE A 55 -7.51 -0.54 1.73
C ILE A 55 -6.20 -0.61 2.52
N ASP A 56 -5.94 -1.78 3.12
CA ASP A 56 -4.73 -2.07 3.92
C ASP A 56 -3.76 -3.05 3.22
N PRO A 57 -2.99 -2.65 2.19
CA PRO A 57 -2.03 -3.56 1.58
C PRO A 57 -0.81 -3.79 2.50
N SER A 58 -0.43 -5.07 2.63
CA SER A 58 0.83 -5.48 3.25
C SER A 58 1.79 -6.02 2.20
N ILE A 59 3.00 -5.46 2.12
CA ILE A 59 4.03 -5.85 1.16
C ILE A 59 5.22 -6.41 1.93
N TYR A 60 5.65 -7.61 1.57
CA TYR A 60 6.84 -8.26 2.11
C TYR A 60 7.90 -8.34 1.02
N MET A 61 9.07 -7.79 1.28
CA MET A 61 10.21 -7.84 0.38
C MET A 61 11.35 -8.60 1.07
N LEU A 62 11.86 -9.62 0.37
CA LEU A 62 12.99 -10.42 0.79
C LEU A 62 14.02 -10.36 -0.34
N GLY A 63 15.22 -9.89 -0.03
CA GLY A 63 16.32 -9.70 -0.95
C GLY A 63 17.59 -10.37 -0.46
N ILE A 64 18.41 -10.81 -1.42
CA ILE A 64 19.79 -11.25 -1.16
C ILE A 64 20.68 -10.38 -2.05
N SER A 65 21.64 -9.70 -1.45
CA SER A 65 22.65 -8.90 -2.14
C SER A 65 23.98 -9.63 -2.05
N TYR A 66 24.67 -9.75 -3.19
CA TYR A 66 25.99 -10.38 -3.28
C TYR A 66 26.99 -9.37 -3.83
N THR A 67 28.07 -9.13 -3.09
CA THR A 67 29.13 -8.18 -3.46
C THR A 67 30.39 -8.96 -3.88
N PHE A 68 30.95 -8.64 -5.05
CA PHE A 68 32.12 -9.29 -5.67
C PHE A 68 33.36 -8.38 -5.62
#